data_AF-A0A1E9A838-F1
#
_entry.id   AF-A0A1E9A838-F1
#
_cell.length_a   1.000
_cell.length_b   1.000
_cell.length_c   1.000
_cell.angle_alpha   90.00
_cell.angle_beta   90.00
_cell.angle_gamma   90.00
#
_symmetry.space_group_name_H-M   'P 1'
#
loop_
_entity.id
_entity.type
_entity.pdbx_description
1 polymer ?
#
loop_
_entity_poly.entity_id
_entity_poly.type
_entity_poly.pdbx_seq_one_letter_code
_entity_poly.pdbx_strand_id
1 'polypeptide(L)'
;MRKLLKIVLIFGCIFSLICISGCNKLTSFGHDKQIKENIDNSLKVYPTKDLEDFYDIEGDRNNDFDKNDKGMWIFHSAMKKKKKGILKSEGAILYLDRNKRQAEGYYYIEDIKGHGETDEKHYPIKLKK
;
A
#
# COMPACT_ATOMS: atom_id res chain seq x y z
N MET A 1 -19.15 60.11 2.42
CA MET A 1 -17.88 59.43 2.72
C MET A 1 -18.00 58.31 3.77
N ARG A 2 -18.52 58.54 4.99
CA ARG A 2 -18.62 57.50 6.05
C ARG A 2 -19.47 56.26 5.69
N LYS A 3 -20.54 56.41 4.90
CA LYS A 3 -21.40 55.28 4.46
C LYS A 3 -20.72 54.38 3.42
N LEU A 4 -19.99 54.97 2.46
CA LEU A 4 -19.21 54.25 1.45
C LEU A 4 -18.07 53.43 2.09
N LEU A 5 -17.37 54.01 3.07
CA LEU A 5 -16.32 53.30 3.81
C LEU A 5 -16.86 52.06 4.54
N LYS A 6 -18.06 52.16 5.14
CA LYS A 6 -18.73 51.02 5.80
C LYS A 6 -19.12 49.92 4.83
N ILE A 7 -19.58 50.27 3.62
CA ILE A 7 -19.97 49.29 2.59
C ILE A 7 -18.74 48.54 2.06
N VAL A 8 -17.63 49.24 1.81
CA VAL A 8 -16.37 48.61 1.36
C VAL A 8 -15.82 47.65 2.42
N LEU A 9 -15.90 48.02 3.70
CA LEU A 9 -15.52 47.14 4.81
C LEU A 9 -16.39 45.87 4.86
N ILE A 10 -17.71 45.98 4.67
CA ILE A 10 -18.61 44.83 4.69
C ILE A 10 -18.31 43.87 3.52
N PHE A 11 -18.13 44.39 2.30
CA PHE A 11 -17.77 43.57 1.15
C PHE A 11 -16.39 42.91 1.31
N GLY A 12 -15.42 43.63 1.88
CA GLY A 12 -14.10 43.07 2.21
C GLY A 12 -14.19 41.91 3.22
N CYS A 13 -15.02 42.04 4.24
CA CYS A 13 -15.25 40.96 5.22
C CYS A 13 -15.99 39.75 4.62
N ILE A 14 -16.93 39.96 3.71
CA ILE A 14 -17.63 38.86 3.03
C ILE A 14 -16.67 38.10 2.10
N PHE A 15 -15.82 38.82 1.37
CA PHE A 15 -14.82 38.22 0.49
C PHE A 15 -13.81 37.39 1.29
N SER A 16 -13.33 37.89 2.44
CA SER A 16 -12.41 37.14 3.29
C SER A 16 -13.05 35.87 3.89
N LEU A 17 -14.34 35.90 4.26
CA LEU A 17 -15.08 34.72 4.71
C LEU A 17 -15.20 33.62 3.63
N ILE A 18 -15.37 34.01 2.36
CA ILE A 18 -15.43 33.08 1.21
C ILE A 18 -14.03 32.48 0.93
N CYS A 19 -12.96 33.28 1.01
CA CYS A 19 -11.61 32.80 0.80
C CYS A 19 -11.15 31.80 1.89
N ILE A 20 -11.54 32.01 3.15
CA ILE A 20 -11.15 31.12 4.26
C ILE A 20 -11.87 29.76 4.18
N SER A 21 -13.10 29.72 3.67
CA SER A 21 -13.90 28.48 3.58
C SER A 21 -13.57 27.58 2.38
N GLY A 22 -12.86 28.10 1.36
CA GLY A 22 -12.46 27.35 0.17
C GLY A 22 -11.10 26.64 0.24
N CYS A 23 -10.18 27.09 1.11
CA CYS A 23 -8.77 26.69 1.02
C CYS A 23 -8.46 25.27 1.54
N ASN A 24 -9.29 24.71 2.43
CA ASN A 24 -9.01 23.41 3.06
C ASN A 24 -9.67 22.21 2.36
N LYS A 25 -10.69 22.42 1.51
CA LYS A 25 -11.41 21.32 0.84
C LYS A 25 -10.77 20.91 -0.49
N LEU A 26 -10.14 21.85 -1.19
CA LEU A 26 -9.56 21.61 -2.52
C LEU A 26 -8.32 20.70 -2.46
N THR A 27 -7.49 20.85 -1.42
CA THR A 27 -6.30 20.02 -1.20
C THR A 27 -6.67 18.60 -0.79
N SER A 28 -7.60 18.44 0.16
CA SER A 28 -8.07 17.12 0.61
C SER A 28 -8.68 16.29 -0.52
N PHE A 29 -9.52 16.88 -1.37
CA PHE A 29 -10.17 16.16 -2.47
C PHE A 29 -9.17 15.68 -3.54
N GLY A 30 -8.11 16.46 -3.81
CA GLY A 30 -7.06 16.08 -4.73
C GLY A 30 -6.25 14.87 -4.24
N HIS A 31 -5.90 14.84 -2.96
CA HIS A 31 -5.19 13.72 -2.36
C HIS A 31 -6.04 12.43 -2.34
N ASP A 32 -7.33 12.53 -1.99
CA ASP A 32 -8.23 11.37 -1.97
C ASP A 32 -8.36 10.72 -3.35
N LYS A 33 -8.40 11.53 -4.42
CA LYS A 33 -8.46 11.01 -5.80
C LYS A 33 -7.17 10.28 -6.18
N GLN A 34 -6.01 10.85 -5.86
CA GLN A 34 -4.70 10.23 -6.13
C GLN A 34 -4.53 8.91 -5.36
N ILE A 35 -4.96 8.88 -4.08
CA ILE A 35 -4.90 7.66 -3.26
C ILE A 35 -5.75 6.56 -3.89
N LYS A 36 -6.98 6.87 -4.30
CA LYS A 36 -7.87 5.90 -4.96
C LYS A 36 -7.27 5.37 -6.26
N GLU A 37 -6.77 6.24 -7.12
CA GLU A 37 -6.15 5.84 -8.40
C GLU A 37 -4.93 4.94 -8.18
N ASN A 38 -4.07 5.24 -7.19
CA ASN A 38 -2.90 4.42 -6.87
C ASN A 38 -3.29 3.04 -6.31
N ILE A 39 -4.32 2.98 -5.45
CA ILE A 39 -4.85 1.71 -4.94
C ILE A 39 -5.47 0.90 -6.09
N ASP A 40 -6.32 1.51 -6.93
CA ASP A 40 -6.94 0.84 -8.07
C ASP A 40 -5.89 0.30 -9.05
N ASN A 41 -4.84 1.07 -9.34
CA ASN A 41 -3.71 0.61 -10.15
C ASN A 41 -3.01 -0.59 -9.51
N SER A 42 -2.76 -0.55 -8.21
CA SER A 42 -2.16 -1.66 -7.47
C SER A 42 -3.06 -2.91 -7.46
N LEU A 43 -4.38 -2.74 -7.53
CA LEU A 43 -5.34 -3.83 -7.53
C LEU A 43 -5.56 -4.49 -8.90
N LYS A 44 -5.13 -3.86 -10.01
CA LYS A 44 -5.30 -4.40 -11.37
C LYS A 44 -4.60 -5.75 -11.59
N VAL A 45 -3.60 -6.09 -10.79
CA VAL A 45 -2.92 -7.39 -10.85
C VAL A 45 -3.77 -8.53 -10.29
N TYR A 46 -4.89 -8.22 -9.62
CA TYR A 46 -5.80 -9.22 -9.09
C TYR A 46 -7.01 -9.42 -10.01
N PRO A 47 -7.43 -10.66 -10.28
CA PRO A 47 -6.74 -11.91 -9.95
C PRO A 47 -5.69 -12.28 -11.02
N THR A 48 -4.48 -12.61 -10.60
CA THR A 48 -3.52 -13.36 -11.43
C THR A 48 -3.46 -14.78 -10.89
N LYS A 49 -3.96 -15.75 -11.67
CA LYS A 49 -4.15 -17.13 -11.22
C LYS A 49 -2.87 -17.94 -11.27
N ASP A 50 -2.07 -17.74 -12.31
CA ASP A 50 -0.79 -18.40 -12.48
C ASP A 50 0.32 -17.48 -11.95
N LEU A 51 1.09 -17.97 -10.97
CA LEU A 51 2.19 -17.20 -10.41
C LEU A 51 3.34 -17.05 -11.42
N GLU A 52 3.43 -17.90 -12.44
CA GLU A 52 4.45 -17.77 -13.48
C GLU A 52 4.25 -16.53 -14.37
N ASP A 53 3.01 -16.03 -14.50
CA ASP A 53 2.71 -14.82 -15.27
C ASP A 53 3.50 -13.60 -14.74
N PHE A 54 3.81 -13.59 -13.43
CA PHE A 54 4.58 -12.51 -12.80
C PHE A 54 6.06 -12.47 -13.20
N TYR A 55 6.60 -13.50 -13.85
CA TYR A 55 7.93 -13.37 -14.45
C TYR A 55 7.93 -12.30 -15.55
N ASP A 56 6.81 -12.15 -16.25
CA ASP A 56 6.68 -11.29 -17.42
C ASP A 56 5.97 -9.96 -17.10
N ILE A 57 5.25 -9.86 -15.97
CA ILE A 57 4.67 -8.61 -15.47
C ILE A 57 5.74 -7.69 -14.86
N GLU A 58 5.86 -6.47 -15.38
CA GLU A 58 6.72 -5.42 -14.85
C GLU A 58 5.95 -4.50 -13.89
N GLY A 59 6.53 -4.23 -12.72
CA GLY A 59 6.02 -3.26 -11.76
C GLY A 59 6.64 -1.88 -11.93
N ASP A 60 6.28 -0.94 -11.07
CA ASP A 60 6.88 0.40 -11.06
C ASP A 60 8.38 0.33 -10.71
N ARG A 61 9.17 1.13 -11.42
CA ARG A 61 10.63 1.21 -11.25
C ARG A 61 11.05 2.62 -10.88
N ASN A 62 11.98 2.71 -9.94
CA ASN A 62 12.63 3.96 -9.55
C ASN A 62 14.15 3.88 -9.79
N ASN A 63 14.89 4.89 -9.36
CA ASN A 63 16.34 4.97 -9.54
C ASN A 63 17.15 3.99 -8.68
N ASP A 64 16.51 3.23 -7.78
CA ASP A 64 17.18 2.24 -6.94
C ASP A 64 17.39 0.91 -7.67
N PHE A 65 16.78 0.73 -8.85
CA PHE A 65 16.97 -0.46 -9.67
C PHE A 65 18.16 -0.32 -10.62
N ASP A 66 19.04 -1.33 -10.64
CA ASP A 66 20.04 -1.45 -11.67
C ASP A 66 19.41 -1.58 -13.06
N LYS A 67 20.10 -1.05 -14.08
CA LYS A 67 19.61 -1.03 -15.47
C LYS A 67 19.20 -2.42 -16.00
N ASN A 68 19.88 -3.47 -15.57
CA ASN A 68 19.63 -4.85 -16.01
C ASN A 68 18.81 -5.66 -15.01
N ASP A 69 18.50 -5.11 -13.84
CA ASP A 69 17.69 -5.80 -12.85
C ASP A 69 16.21 -5.73 -13.25
N LYS A 70 15.61 -6.87 -13.59
CA LYS A 70 14.17 -7.00 -13.89
C LYS A 70 13.30 -6.91 -12.65
N GLY A 71 13.88 -6.94 -11.45
CA GLY A 71 13.19 -6.86 -10.18
C GLY A 71 12.65 -8.21 -9.69
N MET A 72 12.04 -8.16 -8.51
CA MET A 72 11.52 -9.32 -7.80
C MET A 72 10.10 -9.01 -7.31
N TRP A 73 9.17 -9.94 -7.55
CA TRP A 73 7.85 -9.89 -6.93
C TRP A 73 7.90 -10.60 -5.57
N ILE A 74 7.33 -9.97 -4.55
CA ILE A 74 7.22 -10.57 -3.21
C ILE A 74 5.73 -10.79 -2.94
N PHE A 75 5.33 -12.05 -2.86
CA PHE A 75 3.97 -12.41 -2.46
C PHE A 75 3.96 -12.73 -0.99
N HIS A 76 3.09 -12.06 -0.24
CA HIS A 76 2.85 -12.38 1.16
C HIS A 76 1.35 -12.46 1.40
N SER A 77 0.91 -13.62 1.88
CA SER A 77 -0.46 -13.81 2.36
C SER A 77 -0.42 -14.50 3.70
N ALA A 78 -1.20 -13.99 4.65
CA ALA A 78 -1.25 -14.53 6.00
C ALA A 78 -2.65 -14.39 6.59
N MET A 79 -3.05 -15.39 7.36
CA MET A 79 -4.24 -15.38 8.19
C MET A 79 -3.84 -15.26 9.65
N LYS A 80 -4.46 -14.32 10.37
CA LYS A 80 -4.18 -14.05 11.78
C LYS A 80 -5.41 -14.28 12.64
N LYS A 81 -5.27 -15.04 13.73
CA LYS A 81 -6.36 -15.33 14.68
C LYS A 81 -5.89 -15.22 16.11
N LYS A 82 -6.56 -14.38 16.90
CA LYS A 82 -6.31 -14.22 18.33
C LYS A 82 -7.25 -15.10 19.14
N LYS A 83 -6.72 -15.92 20.06
CA LYS A 83 -7.52 -16.72 21.01
C LYS A 83 -6.79 -16.83 22.35
N LYS A 84 -7.50 -16.59 23.46
CA LYS A 84 -6.98 -16.71 24.83
C LYS A 84 -5.62 -16.00 25.03
N GLY A 85 -5.47 -14.80 24.49
CA GLY A 85 -4.24 -13.99 24.63
C GLY A 85 -3.09 -14.37 23.70
N ILE A 86 -3.22 -15.42 22.89
CA ILE A 86 -2.24 -15.84 21.90
C ILE A 86 -2.71 -15.41 20.50
N LEU A 87 -1.86 -14.73 19.74
CA LEU A 87 -2.10 -14.40 18.34
C LEU A 87 -1.37 -15.44 17.48
N LYS A 88 -2.15 -16.27 16.79
CA LYS A 88 -1.63 -17.24 15.82
C LYS A 88 -1.63 -16.61 14.43
N SER A 89 -0.50 -16.62 13.74
CA SER A 89 -0.35 -16.21 12.35
C SER A 89 0.11 -17.39 11.52
N GLU A 90 -0.52 -17.59 10.37
CA GLU A 90 -0.19 -18.64 9.43
C GLU A 90 -0.15 -18.02 8.04
N GLY A 91 0.94 -18.22 7.29
CA GLY A 91 1.07 -17.57 5.99
C GLY A 91 2.20 -18.12 5.15
N ALA A 92 2.36 -17.57 3.96
CA ALA A 92 3.46 -17.87 3.06
C ALA A 92 4.04 -16.59 2.48
N ILE A 93 5.36 -16.60 2.33
CA ILE A 93 6.12 -15.61 1.58
C ILE A 93 6.80 -16.32 0.41
N LEU A 94 6.65 -15.75 -0.79
CA LEU A 94 7.29 -16.23 -2.01
C LEU A 94 8.02 -15.08 -2.70
N TYR A 95 9.32 -15.27 -2.91
CA TYR A 95 10.20 -14.36 -3.64
C TYR A 95 10.34 -14.86 -5.07
N LEU A 96 9.72 -14.15 -6.01
CA LEU A 96 9.73 -14.48 -7.44
C LEU A 96 10.74 -13.60 -8.16
N ASP A 97 11.89 -14.18 -8.50
CA ASP A 97 13.00 -13.51 -9.16
C ASP A 97 12.78 -13.52 -10.69
N ARG A 98 12.50 -12.35 -11.27
CA ARG A 98 12.27 -12.20 -12.73
C ARG A 98 13.55 -12.34 -13.55
N ASN A 99 14.71 -12.13 -12.94
CA ASN A 99 16.01 -12.30 -13.60
C ASN A 99 16.33 -13.78 -13.78
N LYS A 100 16.15 -14.57 -12.71
CA LYS A 100 16.45 -16.02 -12.73
C LYS A 100 15.28 -16.88 -13.22
N ARG A 101 14.07 -16.31 -13.29
CA ARG A 101 12.80 -17.03 -13.49
C ARG A 101 12.64 -18.20 -12.51
N GLN A 102 12.90 -17.93 -11.24
CA GLN A 102 12.77 -18.88 -10.14
C GLN A 102 12.00 -18.23 -9.00
N ALA A 103 11.20 -19.00 -8.27
CA ALA A 103 10.52 -18.53 -7.08
C ALA A 103 10.70 -19.48 -5.91
N GLU A 104 11.21 -18.93 -4.81
CA GLU A 104 11.51 -19.65 -3.57
C GLU A 104 11.02 -18.83 -2.38
N GLY A 105 10.78 -19.49 -1.26
CA GLY A 105 10.32 -18.80 -0.07
C GLY A 105 10.04 -19.76 1.06
N TYR A 106 9.08 -19.42 1.90
CA TYR A 106 8.68 -20.27 3.01
C TYR A 106 7.22 -20.07 3.39
N TYR A 107 6.62 -21.15 3.85
CA TYR A 107 5.41 -21.12 4.64
C TYR A 107 5.79 -21.04 6.13
N TYR A 108 5.03 -20.30 6.93
CA TYR A 108 5.32 -20.09 8.34
C TYR A 108 4.08 -20.23 9.23
N ILE A 109 4.33 -20.69 10.45
CA ILE A 109 3.36 -20.70 11.55
C ILE A 109 4.02 -19.98 12.72
N GLU A 110 3.36 -18.97 13.25
CA GLU A 110 3.85 -18.11 14.31
C GLU A 110 2.80 -17.98 15.41
N ASP A 111 3.20 -18.25 16.66
CA ASP A 111 2.39 -18.03 17.87
C ASP A 111 3.01 -16.88 18.69
N ILE A 112 2.34 -15.72 18.72
CA ILE A 112 2.77 -14.54 19.47
C ILE A 112 2.01 -14.49 20.81
N LYS A 113 2.73 -14.55 21.93
CA LYS A 113 2.17 -14.50 23.30
C LYS A 113 2.25 -13.09 23.88
N GLY A 114 1.43 -12.82 24.91
CA GLY A 114 1.25 -11.49 25.53
C GLY A 114 2.47 -10.86 26.23
N HIS A 115 3.65 -11.49 26.19
CA HIS A 115 4.90 -11.02 26.81
C HIS A 115 6.08 -10.94 25.83
N GLY A 116 5.81 -10.98 24.52
CA GLY A 116 6.86 -10.90 23.49
C GLY A 116 7.52 -12.24 23.14
N GLU A 117 7.19 -13.32 23.87
CA GLU A 117 7.52 -14.67 23.44
C GLU A 117 6.83 -15.00 22.12
N THR A 118 7.62 -15.40 21.14
CA THR A 118 7.15 -15.80 19.81
C THR A 118 7.73 -17.17 19.50
N ASP A 119 6.85 -18.12 19.21
CA ASP A 119 7.23 -19.44 18.72
C ASP A 119 6.96 -19.49 17.22
N GLU A 120 8.01 -19.60 16.40
CA GLU A 120 7.91 -19.61 14.94
C GLU A 120 8.45 -20.90 14.32
N LYS A 121 7.82 -21.34 13.23
CA LYS A 121 8.28 -22.45 12.40
C LYS A 121 8.24 -22.04 10.94
N HIS A 122 9.31 -22.32 10.24
CA HIS A 122 9.50 -22.01 8.83
C HIS A 122 9.66 -23.31 8.03
N TYR A 123 8.96 -23.39 6.91
CA TYR A 123 8.99 -24.52 5.99
C TYR A 123 9.35 -24.00 4.61
N PRO A 124 10.54 -24.33 4.07
CA PRO A 124 10.97 -23.82 2.77
C PRO A 124 10.05 -24.35 1.66
N ILE A 125 9.72 -23.48 0.72
CA ILE A 125 8.90 -23.79 -0.46
C ILE A 125 9.59 -23.31 -1.73
N LYS A 126 9.26 -23.96 -2.84
CA LYS A 126 9.74 -23.60 -4.18
C LYS A 126 8.60 -23.78 -5.17
N LEU A 127 8.38 -22.78 -6.02
CA LEU A 127 7.46 -22.91 -7.15
C LEU A 127 8.10 -23.84 -8.18
N LYS A 128 7.35 -24.87 -8.58
CA LYS A 128 7.76 -25.78 -9.64
C LYS A 128 6.92 -25.50 -10.88
N LYS A 129 7.60 -25.58 -12.01
CA LYS A 129 7.03 -25.61 -13.35
C LYS A 129 6.35 -26.96 -13.64
#